data_AF-A0A7S2ALK1-F1
#
_entry.id   AF-A0A7S2ALK1-F1
#
_cell.length_a   1.000
_cell.length_b   1.000
_cell.length_c   1.000
_cell.angle_alpha   90.00
_cell.angle_beta   90.00
_cell.angle_gamma   90.00
#
_symmetry.space_group_name_H-M   'P 1'
#
loop_
_entity.id
_entity.type
_entity.pdbx_description
1 polymer ?
#
loop_
_entity_poly.entity_id
_entity_poly.type
_entity_poly.pdbx_seq_one_letter_code
_entity_poly.pdbx_strand_id
1 'polypeptide(L)'
;YESENRTGTPYDFLNPLHLTEPQRRTNVYFTTDSMKPISSCDWQIGFVSGGGVYDDIVGVKAAHAVSHSGTTNDFDTSTRTGLLSNAVVLPSPGRYSLDLTCMYEDGVSVTFSDFMECYYVRRELRSLNKIDLNDFLDTFLLMYSTSTQEGQDKYGTYYKSLDYFILMHTKTGAAKRVDMIHDGTGIATQHISLSNAFELALQTVMPHLSLPYWDYTIEITDVRINGTRKDDVSEIFKESWLFSSEVFGDAHGTGDHRVNDGRFKDMTIRRDYNLTTRSSYGFLRAPWNLNPSKYVTRFHSFCGFVNTHPSTIYDWPGCEKHFEITNTHNYDTWYEWVWDIGYSPHGPVHWWIGGSGGGCMKKWEDQILSAFHSGLYFQSFATASDLRGVIGRMKTESIFILKQGYRDDMMIFPDYCSADSAPENCSFTCKDYGFETAKTVSWWDDFLSFSDIEVTDIADKVKIIQTICEYPYWVGDHADSSSPTEVSFWPIHPTIERLLQYKQLARPFLNFSWSAPPGRDNHVCIYDGTERSSGFGNSSCRGHHEYDVTFWSTVVKDADGSYGQKHLTNAEVLDAVLPTGNYSAPYIYDNFLWKHCDKLGIHFKEV
;
A
#
# COMPACT_ATOMS: atom_id res chain seq x y z
N TYR A 1 -4.24 -30.85 1.45
CA TYR A 1 -4.09 -29.64 2.28
C TYR A 1 -5.02 -29.74 3.48
N GLU A 2 -4.47 -30.03 4.66
CA GLU A 2 -5.17 -29.91 5.95
C GLU A 2 -4.60 -28.68 6.68
N SER A 3 -5.06 -27.49 6.27
CA SER A 3 -5.03 -26.30 7.11
C SER A 3 -6.47 -25.91 7.38
N GLU A 4 -6.79 -25.54 8.63
CA GLU A 4 -8.15 -25.21 9.08
C GLU A 4 -8.80 -24.06 8.29
N ASN A 5 -8.01 -23.31 7.50
CA ASN A 5 -8.50 -22.44 6.44
C ASN A 5 -7.95 -22.95 5.10
N ARG A 6 -8.81 -23.34 4.17
CA ARG A 6 -8.40 -23.68 2.80
C ARG A 6 -8.22 -22.38 2.02
N THR A 7 -6.97 -22.01 1.73
CA THR A 7 -6.62 -20.91 0.83
C THR A 7 -7.50 -20.93 -0.43
N GLY A 8 -8.04 -19.77 -0.82
CA GLY A 8 -8.84 -19.66 -2.04
C GLY A 8 -10.32 -20.06 -1.92
N THR A 9 -10.78 -20.54 -0.76
CA THR A 9 -12.23 -20.82 -0.51
C THR A 9 -13.17 -19.65 -0.82
N PRO A 10 -12.79 -18.38 -0.59
CA PRO A 10 -13.70 -17.25 -0.83
C PRO A 10 -13.94 -16.92 -2.32
N TYR A 11 -13.27 -17.62 -3.25
CA TYR A 11 -13.38 -17.34 -4.68
C TYR A 11 -14.20 -18.44 -5.37
N ASP A 12 -15.44 -18.11 -5.76
CA ASP A 12 -16.37 -19.09 -6.38
C ASP A 12 -15.84 -19.73 -7.68
N PHE A 13 -14.92 -19.05 -8.38
CA PHE A 13 -14.29 -19.56 -9.60
C PHE A 13 -13.14 -20.54 -9.34
N LEU A 14 -12.72 -20.71 -8.08
CA LEU A 14 -11.57 -21.50 -7.69
C LEU A 14 -11.99 -22.63 -6.74
N ASN A 15 -11.71 -23.87 -7.11
CA ASN A 15 -11.73 -24.96 -6.15
C ASN A 15 -10.43 -24.94 -5.33
N PRO A 16 -10.46 -24.74 -3.99
CA PRO A 16 -9.26 -24.72 -3.16
C PRO A 16 -8.42 -25.99 -3.24
N LEU A 17 -9.05 -27.13 -3.56
CA LEU A 17 -8.36 -28.40 -3.73
C LEU A 17 -7.51 -28.45 -5.01
N HIS A 18 -7.79 -27.57 -5.97
CA HIS A 18 -7.09 -27.49 -7.25
C HIS A 18 -6.04 -26.37 -7.26
N LEU A 19 -5.98 -25.56 -6.21
CA LEU A 19 -5.05 -24.43 -6.10
C LEU A 19 -3.61 -24.91 -5.93
N THR A 20 -2.72 -24.29 -6.69
CA THR A 20 -1.27 -24.39 -6.58
C THR A 20 -0.64 -23.02 -6.79
N GLU A 21 0.63 -22.88 -6.45
CA GLU A 21 1.37 -21.63 -6.57
C GLU A 21 2.53 -21.79 -7.55
N PRO A 22 2.79 -20.76 -8.40
CA PRO A 22 3.94 -20.78 -9.29
C PRO A 22 5.24 -20.95 -8.51
N GLN A 23 6.17 -21.72 -9.07
CA GLN A 23 7.54 -21.88 -8.56
C GLN A 23 7.62 -22.48 -7.15
N ARG A 24 6.50 -23.02 -6.64
CA ARG A 24 6.45 -23.77 -5.37
C ARG A 24 6.28 -25.25 -5.62
N ARG A 25 6.88 -26.05 -4.75
CA ARG A 25 6.68 -27.51 -4.74
C ARG A 25 5.28 -27.81 -4.24
N THR A 26 4.50 -28.48 -5.07
CA THR A 26 3.14 -28.92 -4.76
C THR A 26 3.10 -30.45 -4.76
N ASN A 27 2.55 -31.00 -3.68
CA ASN A 27 2.22 -32.42 -3.61
C ASN A 27 0.84 -32.63 -4.22
N VAL A 28 0.73 -33.58 -5.15
CA VAL A 28 -0.54 -33.88 -5.83
C VAL A 28 -1.05 -35.22 -5.33
N TYR A 29 -2.24 -35.19 -4.76
CA TYR A 29 -2.94 -36.37 -4.25
C TYR A 29 -4.21 -36.59 -5.05
N PHE A 30 -4.67 -37.84 -5.10
CA PHE A 30 -6.00 -38.18 -5.56
C PHE A 30 -6.73 -38.99 -4.50
N THR A 31 -8.05 -38.88 -4.47
CA THR A 31 -8.93 -39.70 -3.65
C THR A 31 -9.92 -40.43 -4.55
N THR A 32 -10.33 -41.63 -4.14
CA THR A 32 -11.30 -42.42 -4.90
C THR A 32 -12.35 -43.06 -4.00
N ASP A 33 -13.59 -43.08 -4.46
CA ASP A 33 -14.67 -43.83 -3.79
C ASP A 33 -14.70 -45.31 -4.20
N SER A 34 -13.85 -45.73 -5.14
CA SER A 34 -13.80 -47.11 -5.59
C SER A 34 -13.40 -48.05 -4.46
N MET A 35 -14.15 -49.14 -4.30
CA MET A 35 -13.80 -50.24 -3.38
C MET A 35 -12.84 -51.25 -4.03
N LYS A 36 -12.50 -51.08 -5.31
CA LYS A 36 -11.59 -51.99 -6.02
C LYS A 36 -10.13 -51.62 -5.71
N PRO A 37 -9.26 -52.61 -5.41
CA PRO A 37 -7.83 -52.38 -5.25
C PRO A 37 -7.20 -51.82 -6.54
N ILE A 38 -6.49 -50.71 -6.42
CA ILE A 38 -5.72 -50.08 -7.50
C ILE A 38 -4.33 -50.70 -7.50
N SER A 39 -3.88 -51.21 -8.66
CA SER A 39 -2.53 -51.75 -8.82
C SER A 39 -1.50 -50.66 -9.10
N SER A 40 -1.86 -49.69 -9.94
CA SER A 40 -1.00 -48.58 -10.35
C SER A 40 -1.83 -47.46 -10.96
N CYS A 41 -1.35 -46.22 -10.88
CA CYS A 41 -1.90 -45.12 -11.67
C CYS A 41 -0.81 -44.36 -12.41
N ASP A 42 -1.00 -44.20 -13.71
CA ASP A 42 -0.22 -43.30 -14.55
C ASP A 42 -0.87 -41.92 -14.54
N TRP A 43 -0.07 -40.87 -14.42
CA TRP A 43 -0.57 -39.50 -14.40
C TRP A 43 0.24 -38.58 -15.30
N GLN A 44 -0.42 -37.55 -15.82
CA GLN A 44 0.19 -36.50 -16.63
C GLN A 44 -0.42 -35.14 -16.26
N ILE A 45 0.46 -34.14 -16.16
CA ILE A 45 0.08 -32.74 -16.02
C ILE A 45 0.57 -31.98 -17.25
N GLY A 46 -0.34 -31.28 -17.91
CA GLY A 46 -0.07 -30.53 -19.15
C GLY A 46 -0.56 -29.08 -19.06
N PHE A 47 0.03 -28.19 -19.85
CA PHE A 47 -0.41 -26.79 -19.95
C PHE A 47 -1.74 -26.66 -20.70
N VAL A 48 -2.65 -25.81 -20.20
CA VAL A 48 -3.92 -25.46 -20.87
C VAL A 48 -3.95 -23.99 -21.29
N SER A 49 -3.70 -23.08 -20.35
CA SER A 49 -3.69 -21.62 -20.57
C SER A 49 -2.90 -20.93 -19.46
N GLY A 50 -2.42 -19.70 -19.68
CA GLY A 50 -1.61 -18.96 -18.72
C GLY A 50 -0.25 -18.57 -19.30
N GLY A 51 0.76 -18.45 -18.45
CA GLY A 51 2.09 -18.01 -18.89
C GLY A 51 2.11 -16.53 -19.28
N GLY A 52 2.62 -16.19 -20.47
CA GLY A 52 2.71 -14.81 -20.95
C GLY A 52 3.93 -14.09 -20.36
N VAL A 53 3.76 -12.94 -19.71
CA VAL A 53 4.88 -12.17 -19.10
C VAL A 53 5.73 -13.01 -18.15
N TYR A 54 5.15 -14.04 -17.54
CA TYR A 54 5.84 -14.97 -16.64
C TYR A 54 6.74 -15.98 -17.35
N ASP A 55 6.43 -16.32 -18.61
CA ASP A 55 7.24 -17.24 -19.41
C ASP A 55 8.55 -16.60 -19.88
N ASP A 56 8.59 -15.27 -19.88
CA ASP A 56 9.72 -14.43 -20.26
C ASP A 56 10.67 -14.11 -19.08
N ILE A 57 10.32 -14.51 -17.85
CA ILE A 57 11.16 -14.28 -16.67
C ILE A 57 12.42 -15.14 -16.77
N VAL A 58 13.59 -14.52 -16.58
CA VAL A 58 14.88 -15.21 -16.67
C VAL A 58 14.96 -16.35 -15.65
N GLY A 59 15.24 -17.57 -16.13
CA GLY A 59 15.34 -18.76 -15.30
C GLY A 59 14.02 -19.49 -15.06
N VAL A 60 12.89 -18.92 -15.49
CA VAL A 60 11.59 -19.60 -15.52
C VAL A 60 11.45 -20.37 -16.83
N LYS A 61 10.94 -21.61 -16.75
CA LYS A 61 10.58 -22.37 -17.95
C LYS A 61 9.23 -21.90 -18.44
N ALA A 62 9.07 -21.63 -19.73
CA ALA A 62 7.77 -21.27 -20.28
C ALA A 62 6.69 -22.33 -19.99
N ALA A 63 5.48 -21.89 -19.64
CA ALA A 63 4.38 -22.75 -19.20
C ALA A 63 4.08 -23.88 -20.18
N HIS A 64 4.00 -23.55 -21.46
CA HIS A 64 3.69 -24.49 -22.54
C HIS A 64 4.79 -25.54 -22.77
N ALA A 65 6.00 -25.32 -22.26
CA ALA A 65 7.12 -26.26 -22.36
C ALA A 65 7.24 -27.20 -21.14
N VAL A 66 6.43 -27.00 -20.10
CA VAL A 66 6.44 -27.85 -18.90
C VAL A 66 5.34 -28.91 -19.01
N SER A 67 5.77 -30.17 -18.94
CA SER A 67 4.89 -31.32 -18.73
C SER A 67 5.48 -32.16 -17.62
N HIS A 68 4.62 -32.61 -16.70
CA HIS A 68 5.00 -33.57 -15.66
C HIS A 68 4.25 -34.87 -15.91
N SER A 69 4.85 -36.01 -15.65
CA SER A 69 4.19 -37.31 -15.75
C SER A 69 4.89 -38.32 -14.87
N GLY A 70 4.18 -39.36 -14.45
CA GLY A 70 4.75 -40.46 -13.69
C GLY A 70 3.79 -41.60 -13.50
N THR A 71 4.27 -42.63 -12.81
CA THR A 71 3.47 -43.77 -12.37
C THR A 71 3.59 -43.86 -10.86
N THR A 72 2.48 -44.02 -10.15
CA THR A 72 2.46 -44.27 -8.71
C THR A 72 1.78 -45.59 -8.38
N ASN A 73 2.36 -46.30 -7.43
CA ASN A 73 1.75 -47.45 -6.76
C ASN A 73 1.52 -47.14 -5.26
N ASP A 74 1.71 -45.87 -4.86
CA ASP A 74 1.53 -45.40 -3.50
C ASP A 74 0.06 -45.05 -3.27
N PHE A 75 -0.71 -46.10 -2.94
CA PHE A 75 -2.13 -46.02 -2.64
C PHE A 75 -2.42 -46.62 -1.26
N ASP A 76 -2.94 -45.78 -0.37
CA ASP A 76 -3.41 -46.23 0.93
C ASP A 76 -4.89 -46.60 0.84
N THR A 77 -5.17 -47.90 0.82
CA THR A 77 -6.52 -48.46 0.78
C THR A 77 -7.38 -48.06 1.99
N SER A 78 -6.78 -47.72 3.14
CA SER A 78 -7.51 -47.36 4.35
C SER A 78 -8.06 -45.93 4.29
N THR A 79 -7.27 -45.00 3.75
CA THR A 79 -7.66 -43.60 3.55
C THR A 79 -8.19 -43.32 2.14
N ARG A 80 -8.15 -44.32 1.25
CA ARG A 80 -8.52 -44.24 -0.17
C ARG A 80 -7.84 -43.09 -0.91
N THR A 81 -6.61 -42.81 -0.52
CA THR A 81 -5.80 -41.69 -1.02
C THR A 81 -4.54 -42.24 -1.64
N GLY A 82 -4.15 -41.68 -2.78
CA GLY A 82 -2.84 -41.96 -3.38
C GLY A 82 -2.05 -40.68 -3.65
N LEU A 83 -0.73 -40.79 -3.55
CA LEU A 83 0.21 -39.70 -3.85
C LEU A 83 0.69 -39.87 -5.30
N LEU A 84 0.33 -38.92 -6.17
CA LEU A 84 0.79 -38.92 -7.57
C LEU A 84 2.25 -38.45 -7.67
N SER A 85 2.54 -37.33 -7.02
CA SER A 85 3.86 -36.71 -7.02
C SER A 85 4.07 -35.89 -5.76
N ASN A 86 5.30 -35.94 -5.24
CA ASN A 86 5.74 -35.21 -4.05
C ASN A 86 6.47 -33.88 -4.37
N ALA A 87 6.51 -33.45 -5.63
CA ALA A 87 7.24 -32.24 -6.02
C ALA A 87 6.88 -31.73 -7.43
N VAL A 88 5.60 -31.51 -7.74
CA VAL A 88 5.25 -30.78 -8.97
C VAL A 88 5.59 -29.31 -8.77
N VAL A 89 6.30 -28.72 -9.72
CA VAL A 89 6.55 -27.27 -9.76
C VAL A 89 5.99 -26.74 -11.07
N LEU A 90 4.99 -25.89 -10.98
CA LEU A 90 4.41 -25.20 -12.13
C LEU A 90 5.11 -23.85 -12.32
N PRO A 91 5.43 -23.45 -13.55
CA PRO A 91 6.31 -22.31 -13.75
C PRO A 91 5.64 -20.94 -13.58
N SER A 92 4.35 -20.84 -13.85
CA SER A 92 3.66 -19.55 -13.95
C SER A 92 2.16 -19.68 -13.66
N PRO A 93 1.47 -18.56 -13.40
CA PRO A 93 0.02 -18.55 -13.26
C PRO A 93 -0.69 -19.08 -14.52
N GLY A 94 -1.78 -19.82 -14.31
CA GLY A 94 -2.49 -20.50 -15.40
C GLY A 94 -3.30 -21.71 -14.98
N ARG A 95 -3.90 -22.35 -15.97
CA ARG A 95 -4.61 -23.63 -15.82
C ARG A 95 -3.78 -24.74 -16.44
N TYR A 96 -3.69 -25.87 -15.73
CA TYR A 96 -2.95 -27.06 -16.15
C TYR A 96 -3.87 -28.27 -16.06
N SER A 97 -3.91 -29.13 -17.08
CA SER A 97 -4.68 -30.38 -17.04
C SER A 97 -4.01 -31.38 -16.12
N LEU A 98 -4.80 -32.24 -15.49
CA LEU A 98 -4.35 -33.40 -14.73
C LEU A 98 -5.11 -34.62 -15.24
N ASP A 99 -4.42 -35.47 -15.99
CA ASP A 99 -4.97 -36.75 -16.47
C ASP A 99 -4.41 -37.88 -15.61
N LEU A 100 -5.27 -38.77 -15.13
CA LEU A 100 -4.95 -39.88 -14.25
C LEU A 100 -5.57 -41.17 -14.80
N THR A 101 -4.76 -42.15 -15.17
CA THR A 101 -5.20 -43.46 -15.62
C THR A 101 -4.81 -44.52 -14.61
N CYS A 102 -5.79 -45.06 -13.88
CA CYS A 102 -5.60 -46.08 -12.87
C CYS A 102 -5.96 -47.47 -13.40
N MET A 103 -5.05 -48.42 -13.20
CA MET A 103 -5.27 -49.85 -13.42
C MET A 103 -5.69 -50.49 -12.10
N TYR A 104 -6.79 -51.24 -12.14
CA TYR A 104 -7.26 -52.06 -11.02
C TYR A 104 -6.67 -53.47 -11.10
N GLU A 105 -6.61 -54.17 -9.97
CA GLU A 105 -6.09 -55.54 -9.90
C GLU A 105 -6.87 -56.55 -10.77
N ASP A 106 -8.13 -56.25 -11.12
CA ASP A 106 -8.94 -57.05 -12.03
C ASP A 106 -8.63 -56.81 -13.53
N GLY A 107 -7.63 -55.97 -13.83
CA GLY A 107 -7.18 -55.64 -15.16
C GLY A 107 -7.99 -54.54 -15.86
N VAL A 108 -9.00 -53.98 -15.20
CA VAL A 108 -9.74 -52.83 -15.72
C VAL A 108 -8.91 -51.56 -15.57
N SER A 109 -8.88 -50.72 -16.60
CA SER A 109 -8.28 -49.38 -16.54
C SER A 109 -9.35 -48.31 -16.64
N VAL A 110 -9.21 -47.24 -15.85
CA VAL A 110 -10.10 -46.08 -15.86
C VAL A 110 -9.28 -44.80 -15.88
N THR A 111 -9.65 -43.89 -16.77
CA THR A 111 -9.03 -42.56 -16.89
C THR A 111 -9.95 -41.49 -16.31
N PHE A 112 -9.35 -40.59 -15.53
CA PHE A 112 -9.95 -39.39 -14.97
C PHE A 112 -9.19 -38.18 -15.50
N SER A 113 -9.90 -37.08 -15.73
CA SER A 113 -9.31 -35.82 -16.16
C SER A 113 -9.85 -34.70 -15.28
N ASP A 114 -8.95 -33.86 -14.79
CA ASP A 114 -9.26 -32.67 -14.00
C ASP A 114 -8.26 -31.55 -14.35
N PHE A 115 -8.22 -30.48 -13.55
CA PHE A 115 -7.30 -29.36 -13.73
C PHE A 115 -6.75 -28.83 -12.40
N MET A 116 -5.55 -28.27 -12.48
CA MET A 116 -4.93 -27.46 -11.44
C MET A 116 -5.01 -25.99 -11.83
N GLU A 117 -5.28 -25.14 -10.84
CA GLU A 117 -5.35 -23.68 -10.94
C GLU A 117 -4.14 -23.07 -10.25
N CYS A 118 -3.29 -22.38 -11.00
CA CYS A 118 -2.04 -21.81 -10.51
C CYS A 118 -2.17 -20.29 -10.36
N TYR A 119 -2.09 -19.79 -9.13
CA TYR A 119 -2.15 -18.37 -8.78
C TYR A 119 -1.07 -18.03 -7.76
N TYR A 120 -0.54 -16.81 -7.80
CA TYR A 120 0.21 -16.29 -6.65
C TYR A 120 -0.73 -16.07 -5.47
N VAL A 121 -0.30 -16.37 -4.25
CA VAL A 121 -1.15 -16.16 -3.06
C VAL A 121 -0.53 -15.08 -2.18
N ARG A 122 -1.20 -13.93 -2.10
CA ARG A 122 -0.84 -12.82 -1.20
C ARG A 122 -1.24 -13.19 0.24
N ARG A 123 -0.29 -13.09 1.14
CA ARG A 123 -0.39 -13.52 2.56
C ARG A 123 -0.09 -12.39 3.51
N GLU A 124 -0.65 -12.48 4.72
CA GLU A 124 -0.36 -11.55 5.80
C GLU A 124 1.12 -11.70 6.20
N LEU A 125 1.84 -10.60 6.45
CA LEU A 125 3.28 -10.62 6.76
C LEU A 125 3.66 -11.63 7.86
N ARG A 126 2.87 -11.77 8.92
CA ARG A 126 3.14 -12.67 10.06
C ARG A 126 2.82 -14.14 9.75
N SER A 127 2.06 -14.38 8.68
CA SER A 127 1.75 -15.73 8.19
C SER A 127 2.78 -16.26 7.20
N LEU A 128 3.66 -15.39 6.68
CA LEU A 128 4.77 -15.83 5.85
C LEU A 128 5.71 -16.73 6.66
N ASN A 129 6.21 -17.78 6.01
CA ASN A 129 7.35 -18.48 6.57
C ASN A 129 8.60 -17.60 6.48
N LYS A 130 9.63 -17.94 7.27
CA LYS A 130 10.86 -17.16 7.36
C LYS A 130 11.60 -17.01 6.03
N ILE A 131 11.49 -17.98 5.12
CA ILE A 131 12.15 -17.91 3.81
C ILE A 131 11.45 -16.85 2.95
N ASP A 132 10.14 -16.96 2.78
CA ASP A 132 9.35 -15.99 1.98
C ASP A 132 9.48 -14.56 2.50
N LEU A 133 9.46 -14.38 3.84
CA LEU A 133 9.67 -13.06 4.45
C LEU A 133 11.05 -12.49 4.13
N ASN A 134 12.12 -13.29 4.29
CA ASN A 134 13.47 -12.82 4.01
C ASN A 134 13.67 -12.56 2.51
N ASP A 135 13.15 -13.43 1.64
CA ASP A 135 13.27 -13.29 0.19
C ASP A 135 12.56 -12.01 -0.28
N PHE A 136 11.41 -11.65 0.29
CA PHE A 136 10.75 -10.36 0.04
C PHE A 136 11.63 -9.16 0.47
N LEU A 137 12.12 -9.17 1.71
CA LEU A 137 12.91 -8.05 2.26
C LEU A 137 14.27 -7.90 1.56
N ASP A 138 14.93 -9.00 1.23
CA ASP A 138 16.21 -9.01 0.54
C ASP A 138 16.05 -8.59 -0.94
N THR A 139 14.94 -9.00 -1.59
CA THR A 139 14.62 -8.55 -2.96
C THR A 139 14.32 -7.05 -2.99
N PHE A 140 13.58 -6.53 -2.01
CA PHE A 140 13.36 -5.08 -1.88
C PHE A 140 14.69 -4.32 -1.80
N LEU A 141 15.64 -4.77 -0.96
CA LEU A 141 16.95 -4.13 -0.82
C LEU A 141 17.80 -4.23 -2.10
N LEU A 142 17.67 -5.34 -2.83
CA LEU A 142 18.29 -5.51 -4.14
C LEU A 142 17.73 -4.51 -5.15
N MET A 143 16.41 -4.34 -5.20
CA MET A 143 15.74 -3.35 -6.07
C MET A 143 16.10 -1.92 -5.71
N TYR A 144 16.36 -1.63 -4.43
CA TYR A 144 16.86 -0.35 -3.97
C TYR A 144 18.30 -0.07 -4.46
N SER A 145 19.17 -1.08 -4.44
CA SER A 145 20.60 -0.92 -4.72
C SER A 145 20.99 -1.11 -6.20
N THR A 146 20.11 -1.69 -7.01
CA THR A 146 20.36 -2.03 -8.41
C THR A 146 19.59 -1.09 -9.32
N SER A 147 20.25 -0.49 -10.31
CA SER A 147 19.59 0.41 -11.26
C SER A 147 18.64 -0.35 -12.21
N THR A 148 17.64 0.33 -12.79
CA THR A 148 16.73 -0.31 -13.75
C THR A 148 17.49 -0.92 -14.93
N GLN A 149 18.50 -0.23 -15.47
CA GLN A 149 19.29 -0.76 -16.59
C GLN A 149 20.05 -2.03 -16.20
N GLU A 150 20.81 -1.96 -15.09
CA GLU A 150 21.60 -3.11 -14.61
C GLU A 150 20.71 -4.31 -14.28
N GLY A 151 19.57 -4.08 -13.63
CA GLY A 151 18.66 -5.15 -13.30
C GLY A 151 17.90 -5.68 -14.51
N GLN A 152 17.60 -4.87 -15.52
CA GLN A 152 17.04 -5.38 -16.78
C GLN A 152 18.04 -6.27 -17.53
N ASP A 153 19.32 -5.91 -17.54
CA ASP A 153 20.38 -6.71 -18.14
C ASP A 153 20.54 -8.07 -17.43
N LYS A 154 20.25 -8.13 -16.12
CA LYS A 154 20.44 -9.33 -15.29
C LYS A 154 19.18 -10.20 -15.13
N TYR A 155 18.03 -9.58 -14.92
CA TYR A 155 16.78 -10.24 -14.52
C TYR A 155 15.69 -10.18 -15.61
N GLY A 156 15.94 -9.47 -16.70
CA GLY A 156 15.03 -9.37 -17.84
C GLY A 156 14.21 -8.07 -17.87
N THR A 157 13.46 -7.89 -18.95
CA THR A 157 12.85 -6.61 -19.34
C THR A 157 11.84 -6.05 -18.33
N TYR A 158 11.15 -6.91 -17.58
CA TYR A 158 10.16 -6.50 -16.58
C TYR A 158 10.76 -6.02 -15.26
N TYR A 159 12.07 -6.16 -15.06
CA TYR A 159 12.74 -5.59 -13.90
C TYR A 159 12.60 -4.05 -13.89
N LYS A 160 12.30 -3.50 -12.71
CA LYS A 160 12.31 -2.06 -12.41
C LYS A 160 12.97 -1.85 -11.05
N SER A 161 13.90 -0.90 -10.97
CA SER A 161 14.51 -0.52 -9.69
C SER A 161 13.50 0.20 -8.80
N LEU A 162 13.77 0.27 -7.50
CA LEU A 162 12.90 0.99 -6.57
C LEU A 162 12.74 2.47 -6.96
N ASP A 163 13.82 3.09 -7.45
CA ASP A 163 13.83 4.46 -7.99
C ASP A 163 12.75 4.71 -9.06
N TYR A 164 12.43 3.73 -9.91
CA TYR A 164 11.38 3.87 -10.93
C TYR A 164 10.03 4.15 -10.26
N PHE A 165 9.69 3.35 -9.25
CA PHE A 165 8.43 3.48 -8.52
C PHE A 165 8.40 4.75 -7.67
N ILE A 166 9.48 5.05 -6.95
CA ILE A 166 9.57 6.27 -6.13
C ILE A 166 9.44 7.51 -7.02
N LEU A 167 10.13 7.57 -8.17
CA LEU A 167 10.07 8.71 -9.08
C LEU A 167 8.65 8.91 -9.64
N MET A 168 8.01 7.83 -10.09
CA MET A 168 6.67 7.90 -10.64
C MET A 168 5.63 8.33 -9.59
N HIS A 169 5.68 7.73 -8.40
CA HIS A 169 4.79 8.07 -7.29
C HIS A 169 5.01 9.50 -6.79
N THR A 170 6.27 9.92 -6.66
CA THR A 170 6.60 11.30 -6.27
C THR A 170 6.11 12.27 -7.33
N LYS A 171 6.34 12.01 -8.62
CA LYS A 171 5.90 12.91 -9.71
C LYS A 171 4.39 13.07 -9.78
N THR A 172 3.64 12.01 -9.55
CA THR A 172 2.17 11.98 -9.69
C THR A 172 1.44 12.42 -8.42
N GLY A 173 1.99 12.13 -7.24
CA GLY A 173 1.48 12.61 -5.95
C GLY A 173 1.95 14.02 -5.61
N ALA A 174 3.17 14.40 -6.02
CA ALA A 174 3.78 15.68 -5.65
C ALA A 174 3.52 16.83 -6.64
N ALA A 175 2.70 16.61 -7.66
CA ALA A 175 2.41 17.65 -8.63
C ALA A 175 1.73 18.87 -7.96
N LYS A 176 2.15 20.06 -8.40
CA LYS A 176 1.74 21.34 -7.82
C LYS A 176 0.23 21.57 -7.84
N ARG A 177 -0.46 21.14 -8.90
CA ARG A 177 -1.87 21.50 -9.16
C ARG A 177 -2.87 20.40 -8.83
N VAL A 178 -2.43 19.15 -8.74
CA VAL A 178 -3.33 18.01 -8.56
C VAL A 178 -2.55 16.84 -7.97
N ASP A 179 -3.16 16.15 -7.01
CA ASP A 179 -2.72 14.81 -6.63
C ASP A 179 -3.35 13.82 -7.59
N MET A 180 -2.56 13.03 -8.30
CA MET A 180 -3.11 12.15 -9.33
C MET A 180 -3.41 10.74 -8.86
N ILE A 181 -2.98 10.38 -7.65
CA ILE A 181 -3.00 8.99 -7.18
C ILE A 181 -3.58 8.83 -5.77
N HIS A 182 -3.71 9.91 -4.98
CA HIS A 182 -4.26 9.85 -3.63
C HIS A 182 -5.63 10.54 -3.45
N ASP A 183 -5.81 11.76 -3.98
CA ASP A 183 -6.97 12.61 -3.62
C ASP A 183 -8.18 12.42 -4.56
N GLY A 184 -8.86 11.27 -4.50
CA GLY A 184 -10.11 11.03 -5.23
C GLY A 184 -10.45 9.57 -5.50
N THR A 185 -11.44 9.35 -6.38
CA THR A 185 -12.03 8.02 -6.64
C THR A 185 -11.11 7.05 -7.38
N GLY A 186 -9.91 7.48 -7.79
CA GLY A 186 -8.89 6.61 -8.41
C GLY A 186 -7.91 6.00 -7.41
N ILE A 187 -7.96 6.38 -6.12
CA ILE A 187 -6.93 5.98 -5.15
C ILE A 187 -6.70 4.48 -5.07
N ALA A 188 -7.78 3.69 -4.96
CA ALA A 188 -7.69 2.24 -4.81
C ALA A 188 -7.09 1.60 -6.07
N THR A 189 -7.59 1.95 -7.25
CA THR A 189 -7.19 1.35 -8.53
C THR A 189 -5.79 1.76 -8.97
N GLN A 190 -5.38 3.01 -8.71
CA GLN A 190 -4.01 3.45 -8.94
C GLN A 190 -3.02 2.67 -8.06
N HIS A 191 -3.33 2.46 -6.78
CA HIS A 191 -2.46 1.70 -5.87
C HIS A 191 -2.47 0.18 -6.15
N ILE A 192 -3.60 -0.38 -6.61
CA ILE A 192 -3.64 -1.76 -7.12
C ILE A 192 -2.71 -1.92 -8.32
N SER A 193 -2.71 -0.97 -9.26
CA SER A 193 -1.79 -1.01 -10.42
C SER A 193 -0.32 -0.89 -10.01
N LEU A 194 -0.01 -0.04 -9.01
CA LEU A 194 1.32 0.10 -8.43
C LEU A 194 1.79 -1.21 -7.78
N SER A 195 0.96 -1.80 -6.92
CA SER A 195 1.25 -3.07 -6.26
C SER A 195 1.49 -4.19 -7.27
N ASN A 196 0.67 -4.26 -8.34
CA ASN A 196 0.84 -5.24 -9.41
C ASN A 196 2.15 -5.08 -10.19
N ALA A 197 2.48 -3.85 -10.60
CA ALA A 197 3.71 -3.58 -11.32
C ALA A 197 4.95 -3.88 -10.46
N PHE A 198 4.88 -3.58 -9.16
CA PHE A 198 5.95 -3.91 -8.22
C PHE A 198 6.07 -5.41 -7.96
N GLU A 199 4.95 -6.12 -7.83
CA GLU A 199 4.94 -7.58 -7.67
C GLU A 199 5.57 -8.30 -8.87
N LEU A 200 5.26 -7.89 -10.10
CA LEU A 200 5.95 -8.42 -11.28
C LEU A 200 7.46 -8.14 -11.23
N ALA A 201 7.86 -6.93 -10.83
CA ALA A 201 9.27 -6.59 -10.70
C ALA A 201 9.98 -7.43 -9.62
N LEU A 202 9.34 -7.71 -8.48
CA LEU A 202 9.84 -8.65 -7.47
C LEU A 202 10.03 -10.06 -8.08
N GLN A 203 9.03 -10.52 -8.83
CA GLN A 203 9.02 -11.86 -9.44
C GLN A 203 10.09 -12.03 -10.51
N THR A 204 10.55 -10.97 -11.16
CA THR A 204 11.70 -11.07 -12.08
C THR A 204 13.01 -11.41 -11.37
N VAL A 205 13.14 -11.04 -10.10
CA VAL A 205 14.30 -11.35 -9.26
C VAL A 205 14.12 -12.70 -8.57
N MET A 206 12.95 -12.91 -7.96
CA MET A 206 12.59 -14.11 -7.21
C MET A 206 11.20 -14.61 -7.65
N PRO A 207 11.14 -15.53 -8.64
CA PRO A 207 9.88 -15.90 -9.32
C PRO A 207 8.77 -16.52 -8.46
N HIS A 208 9.07 -16.96 -7.24
CA HIS A 208 8.10 -17.57 -6.32
C HIS A 208 7.46 -16.56 -5.36
N LEU A 209 7.92 -15.30 -5.36
CA LEU A 209 7.41 -14.27 -4.46
C LEU A 209 6.01 -13.81 -4.88
N SER A 210 5.18 -13.59 -3.87
CA SER A 210 3.98 -12.78 -3.95
C SER A 210 4.13 -11.58 -3.02
N LEU A 211 3.49 -10.47 -3.35
CA LEU A 211 3.47 -9.28 -2.52
C LEU A 211 2.63 -9.57 -1.26
N PRO A 212 3.20 -9.50 -0.04
CA PRO A 212 2.42 -9.68 1.17
C PRO A 212 1.49 -8.50 1.43
N TYR A 213 0.50 -8.71 2.30
CA TYR A 213 -0.30 -7.63 2.88
C TYR A 213 0.00 -7.46 4.36
N TRP A 214 -0.18 -6.24 4.87
CA TRP A 214 -0.08 -5.90 6.28
C TRP A 214 -1.44 -5.51 6.81
N ASP A 215 -2.04 -6.39 7.60
CA ASP A 215 -3.21 -6.03 8.40
C ASP A 215 -2.75 -5.20 9.61
N TYR A 216 -2.81 -3.87 9.45
CA TYR A 216 -2.45 -2.90 10.48
C TYR A 216 -3.51 -2.73 11.57
N THR A 217 -4.68 -3.38 11.46
CA THR A 217 -5.66 -3.36 12.56
C THR A 217 -5.24 -4.29 13.70
N ILE A 218 -4.35 -5.25 13.43
CA ILE A 218 -3.74 -6.14 14.44
C ILE A 218 -2.93 -5.31 15.44
N GLU A 219 -2.06 -4.41 14.97
CA GLU A 219 -1.26 -3.51 15.82
C GLU A 219 -2.09 -2.78 16.86
N ILE A 220 -3.12 -2.06 16.41
CA ILE A 220 -3.92 -1.23 17.31
C ILE A 220 -4.81 -2.09 18.21
N THR A 221 -5.22 -3.27 17.76
CA THR A 221 -5.94 -4.23 18.60
C THR A 221 -5.05 -4.71 19.73
N ASP A 222 -3.80 -5.06 19.44
CA ASP A 222 -2.85 -5.51 20.45
C ASP A 222 -2.50 -4.38 21.44
N VAL A 223 -2.32 -3.14 20.97
CA VAL A 223 -2.13 -1.97 21.86
C VAL A 223 -3.34 -1.78 22.79
N ARG A 224 -4.57 -1.83 22.27
CA ARG A 224 -5.78 -1.64 23.09
C ARG A 224 -5.99 -2.75 24.14
N ILE A 225 -5.60 -3.98 23.81
CA ILE A 225 -5.82 -5.13 24.70
C ILE A 225 -4.66 -5.29 25.68
N ASN A 226 -3.43 -5.34 25.16
CA ASN A 226 -2.22 -5.73 25.88
C ASN A 226 -1.29 -4.54 26.18
N GLY A 227 -1.41 -3.43 25.44
CA GLY A 227 -0.52 -2.27 25.57
C GLY A 227 -0.56 -1.64 26.95
N THR A 228 0.58 -1.09 27.35
CA THR A 228 0.74 -0.41 28.64
C THR A 228 -0.03 0.90 28.66
N ARG A 229 -0.13 1.57 27.51
CA ARG A 229 -0.93 2.78 27.26
C ARG A 229 -1.83 2.53 26.06
N LYS A 230 -3.01 1.98 26.36
CA LYS A 230 -4.00 1.47 25.41
C LYS A 230 -4.50 2.48 24.36
N ASP A 231 -4.29 3.76 24.61
CA ASP A 231 -4.70 4.87 23.73
C ASP A 231 -3.49 5.54 23.03
N ASP A 232 -2.26 5.05 23.24
CA ASP A 232 -1.04 5.63 22.66
C ASP A 232 -0.56 4.81 21.47
N VAL A 233 -0.88 5.29 20.26
CA VAL A 233 -0.46 4.70 18.98
C VAL A 233 1.07 4.56 18.87
N SER A 234 1.85 5.37 19.60
CA SER A 234 3.31 5.23 19.59
C SER A 234 3.81 3.91 20.20
N GLU A 235 2.96 3.16 20.91
CA GLU A 235 3.30 1.82 21.41
C GLU A 235 3.44 0.80 20.27
N ILE A 236 2.76 1.00 19.14
CA ILE A 236 2.90 0.16 17.94
C ILE A 236 4.37 0.06 17.53
N PHE A 237 5.07 1.19 17.48
CA PHE A 237 6.45 1.28 17.00
C PHE A 237 7.49 0.77 17.99
N LYS A 238 7.10 0.62 19.27
CA LYS A 238 7.97 0.07 20.32
C LYS A 238 7.78 -1.43 20.52
N GLU A 239 6.55 -1.91 20.36
CA GLU A 239 6.16 -3.26 20.78
C GLU A 239 5.90 -4.21 19.60
N SER A 240 5.51 -3.70 18.42
CA SER A 240 5.23 -4.56 17.27
C SER A 240 6.53 -5.18 16.72
N TRP A 241 6.48 -6.49 16.50
CA TRP A 241 7.55 -7.24 15.81
C TRP A 241 7.86 -6.68 14.41
N LEU A 242 6.90 -6.03 13.74
CA LEU A 242 7.11 -5.43 12.43
C LEU A 242 8.16 -4.30 12.46
N PHE A 243 8.30 -3.58 13.57
CA PHE A 243 9.31 -2.52 13.74
C PHE A 243 10.58 -3.01 14.44
N SER A 244 10.80 -4.32 14.48
CA SER A 244 12.06 -4.90 14.94
C SER A 244 13.11 -4.97 13.83
N SER A 245 14.37 -5.15 14.21
CA SER A 245 15.49 -5.43 13.29
C SER A 245 15.27 -6.61 12.33
N GLU A 246 14.34 -7.53 12.63
CA GLU A 246 14.04 -8.68 11.76
C GLU A 246 13.21 -8.30 10.53
N VAL A 247 12.40 -7.24 10.63
CA VAL A 247 11.43 -6.85 9.59
C VAL A 247 11.73 -5.44 9.09
N PHE A 248 11.07 -4.38 9.58
CA PHE A 248 11.21 -3.02 9.05
C PHE A 248 12.28 -2.18 9.75
N GLY A 249 12.85 -2.66 10.85
CA GLY A 249 13.82 -1.94 11.68
C GLY A 249 13.19 -0.84 12.55
N ASP A 250 13.91 -0.48 13.61
CA ASP A 250 13.56 0.56 14.58
C ASP A 250 14.17 1.92 14.18
N ALA A 251 13.45 3.00 14.49
CA ALA A 251 13.94 4.38 14.35
C ALA A 251 14.01 5.12 15.70
N HIS A 252 13.53 4.52 16.79
CA HIS A 252 13.49 5.13 18.11
C HIS A 252 14.90 5.41 18.67
N GLY A 253 14.97 6.44 19.52
CA GLY A 253 16.20 6.82 20.20
C GLY A 253 17.25 7.49 19.31
N THR A 254 17.04 7.58 17.99
CA THR A 254 17.89 8.40 17.12
C THR A 254 17.45 9.85 17.15
N GLY A 255 18.40 10.77 17.38
CA GLY A 255 18.12 12.20 17.33
C GLY A 255 17.80 12.73 15.93
N ASP A 256 18.08 11.94 14.90
CA ASP A 256 17.84 12.22 13.48
C ASP A 256 16.74 11.35 12.85
N HIS A 257 16.01 10.57 13.66
CA HIS A 257 14.83 9.79 13.26
C HIS A 257 15.06 8.77 12.14
N ARG A 258 16.31 8.38 11.90
CA ARG A 258 16.64 7.39 10.86
C ARG A 258 16.42 5.96 11.37
N VAL A 259 16.11 5.05 10.46
CA VAL A 259 16.13 3.61 10.77
C VAL A 259 17.55 3.19 11.20
N ASN A 260 17.69 2.63 12.40
CA ASN A 260 18.97 2.54 13.11
C ASN A 260 19.49 1.10 13.30
N ASP A 261 18.67 0.11 12.96
CA ASP A 261 18.96 -1.32 13.05
C ASP A 261 18.36 -2.11 11.87
N GLY A 262 18.57 -3.43 11.89
CA GLY A 262 18.05 -4.34 10.86
C GLY A 262 18.66 -4.13 9.47
N ARG A 263 17.98 -4.71 8.46
CA ARG A 263 18.42 -4.70 7.05
C ARG A 263 18.40 -3.32 6.41
N PHE A 264 17.49 -2.46 6.89
CA PHE A 264 17.24 -1.13 6.33
C PHE A 264 17.94 -0.01 7.11
N LYS A 265 18.82 -0.38 8.04
CA LYS A 265 19.66 0.55 8.77
C LYS A 265 20.37 1.51 7.83
N ASP A 266 20.28 2.81 8.14
CA ASP A 266 20.97 3.87 7.42
C ASP A 266 20.67 3.90 5.91
N MET A 267 19.52 3.36 5.47
CA MET A 267 19.09 3.44 4.07
C MET A 267 18.95 4.90 3.64
N THR A 268 19.47 5.24 2.46
CA THR A 268 19.58 6.63 1.99
C THR A 268 18.53 6.98 0.94
N ILE A 269 18.18 8.26 0.84
CA ILE A 269 17.33 8.76 -0.24
C ILE A 269 18.20 9.23 -1.40
N ARG A 270 17.84 8.84 -2.62
CA ARG A 270 18.53 9.31 -3.84
C ARG A 270 18.50 10.84 -3.91
N ARG A 271 19.65 11.44 -4.21
CA ARG A 271 19.82 12.87 -4.42
C ARG A 271 20.22 13.15 -5.86
N ASP A 272 19.41 13.92 -6.58
CA ASP A 272 19.64 14.27 -7.98
C ASP A 272 18.93 15.59 -8.32
N TYR A 273 19.73 16.65 -8.52
CA TYR A 273 19.21 17.99 -8.79
C TYR A 273 18.61 18.14 -10.20
N ASN A 274 18.83 17.16 -11.09
CA ASN A 274 18.29 17.17 -12.45
C ASN A 274 16.85 16.62 -12.51
N LEU A 275 16.36 16.00 -11.42
CA LEU A 275 14.98 15.55 -11.35
C LEU A 275 14.02 16.73 -11.28
N THR A 276 12.92 16.64 -12.02
CA THR A 276 11.89 17.68 -12.09
C THR A 276 11.01 17.73 -10.85
N THR A 277 10.85 16.59 -10.16
CA THR A 277 10.11 16.50 -8.90
C THR A 277 11.07 16.02 -7.82
N ARG A 278 11.46 16.94 -6.94
CA ARG A 278 12.42 16.75 -5.86
C ARG A 278 12.24 17.82 -4.79
N SER A 279 12.79 17.59 -3.60
CA SER A 279 12.94 18.61 -2.56
C SER A 279 14.00 19.66 -2.92
N SER A 280 14.01 20.78 -2.18
CA SER A 280 15.02 21.83 -2.28
C SER A 280 16.45 21.32 -2.05
N TYR A 281 16.62 20.34 -1.17
CA TYR A 281 17.89 19.66 -0.89
C TYR A 281 18.32 18.63 -1.96
N GLY A 282 17.55 18.53 -3.04
CA GLY A 282 17.84 17.65 -4.17
C GLY A 282 17.46 16.19 -3.95
N PHE A 283 16.87 15.83 -2.81
CA PHE A 283 16.41 14.46 -2.56
C PHE A 283 15.13 14.17 -3.32
N LEU A 284 14.98 12.90 -3.75
CA LEU A 284 13.76 12.35 -4.30
C LEU A 284 12.68 12.26 -3.21
N ARG A 285 12.08 13.42 -2.96
CA ARG A 285 11.04 13.77 -1.99
C ARG A 285 10.13 14.78 -2.66
N ALA A 286 8.93 14.99 -2.12
CA ALA A 286 8.08 16.04 -2.65
C ALA A 286 8.75 17.43 -2.50
N PRO A 287 8.43 18.40 -3.37
CA PRO A 287 8.97 19.76 -3.28
C PRO A 287 8.65 20.48 -1.95
N TRP A 288 7.58 20.07 -1.26
CA TRP A 288 7.18 20.61 0.04
C TRP A 288 7.83 19.91 1.23
N ASN A 289 8.61 18.85 1.01
CA ASN A 289 9.30 18.14 2.07
C ASN A 289 10.75 18.63 2.21
N LEU A 290 10.98 19.54 3.16
CA LEU A 290 12.30 20.11 3.46
C LEU A 290 13.15 19.27 4.42
N ASN A 291 12.89 17.97 4.50
CA ASN A 291 13.69 17.08 5.34
C ASN A 291 15.15 17.08 4.84
N PRO A 292 16.12 17.55 5.65
CA PRO A 292 17.52 17.66 5.23
C PRO A 292 18.26 16.33 5.34
N SER A 293 17.66 15.32 5.99
CA SER A 293 18.31 14.03 6.24
C SER A 293 18.57 13.31 4.93
N LYS A 294 19.78 12.76 4.76
CA LYS A 294 20.08 11.86 3.65
C LYS A 294 19.52 10.46 3.84
N TYR A 295 18.99 10.15 5.01
CA TYR A 295 18.45 8.87 5.37
C TYR A 295 16.94 8.85 5.25
N VAL A 296 16.39 7.64 5.13
CA VAL A 296 14.97 7.35 5.38
C VAL A 296 14.67 7.65 6.86
N THR A 297 13.59 8.38 7.11
CA THR A 297 13.23 8.89 8.44
C THR A 297 11.80 8.57 8.86
N ARG A 298 11.62 8.21 10.13
CA ARG A 298 10.35 7.90 10.80
C ARG A 298 10.24 8.66 12.11
N PHE A 299 9.23 9.52 12.23
CA PHE A 299 9.07 10.35 13.43
C PHE A 299 8.15 9.73 14.48
N HIS A 300 7.25 8.83 14.09
CA HIS A 300 6.30 8.16 15.00
C HIS A 300 5.47 9.13 15.86
N SER A 301 5.32 10.36 15.38
CA SER A 301 4.70 11.48 16.07
C SER A 301 4.47 12.63 15.09
N PHE A 302 3.54 13.52 15.43
CA PHE A 302 3.26 14.73 14.68
C PHE A 302 3.86 15.92 15.39
N CYS A 303 5.03 16.41 14.97
CA CYS A 303 5.71 17.50 15.66
C CYS A 303 5.85 17.23 17.18
N GLY A 304 6.29 16.02 17.53
CA GLY A 304 6.43 15.57 18.92
C GLY A 304 5.11 15.31 19.66
N PHE A 305 3.96 15.46 19.00
CA PHE A 305 2.66 15.08 19.52
C PHE A 305 2.39 13.59 19.25
N VAL A 306 2.04 12.85 20.31
CA VAL A 306 1.92 11.38 20.30
C VAL A 306 0.55 10.86 20.73
N ASN A 307 -0.41 11.74 21.05
CA ASN A 307 -1.71 11.33 21.56
C ASN A 307 -2.83 11.79 20.62
N THR A 308 -3.49 10.89 19.89
CA THR A 308 -4.68 11.25 19.13
C THR A 308 -5.92 11.14 20.02
N HIS A 309 -6.60 12.26 20.21
CA HIS A 309 -7.90 12.31 20.87
C HIS A 309 -8.90 11.43 20.08
N PRO A 310 -9.81 10.67 20.73
CA PRO A 310 -10.59 9.57 20.13
C PRO A 310 -11.69 9.95 19.09
N SER A 311 -11.54 11.04 18.35
CA SER A 311 -12.54 11.46 17.36
C SER A 311 -11.95 12.10 16.10
N THR A 312 -10.72 11.72 15.70
CA THR A 312 -10.04 12.42 14.60
C THR A 312 -9.73 11.50 13.41
N ILE A 313 -9.71 12.08 12.21
CA ILE A 313 -9.29 11.42 10.95
C ILE A 313 -7.83 10.88 10.98
N TYR A 314 -7.09 11.12 12.08
CA TYR A 314 -5.70 10.74 12.30
C TYR A 314 -5.54 9.50 13.18
N ASP A 315 -6.64 8.92 13.67
CA ASP A 315 -6.59 7.71 14.48
C ASP A 315 -6.03 6.55 13.64
N TRP A 316 -5.11 5.77 14.22
CA TRP A 316 -4.61 4.58 13.56
C TRP A 316 -5.77 3.64 13.20
N PRO A 317 -5.85 3.10 11.97
CA PRO A 317 -7.05 2.39 11.56
C PRO A 317 -7.21 1.09 12.35
N GLY A 318 -8.37 0.94 13.00
CA GLY A 318 -8.73 -0.24 13.77
C GLY A 318 -9.84 -1.07 13.14
N CYS A 319 -10.15 -2.17 13.81
CA CYS A 319 -11.24 -3.09 13.44
C CYS A 319 -12.57 -2.36 13.23
N GLU A 320 -12.87 -1.32 14.03
CA GLU A 320 -14.11 -0.55 13.92
C GLU A 320 -14.22 0.12 12.55
N LYS A 321 -13.14 0.73 12.06
CA LYS A 321 -13.15 1.46 10.79
C LYS A 321 -13.18 0.52 9.59
N HIS A 322 -12.44 -0.58 9.65
CA HIS A 322 -12.50 -1.61 8.62
C HIS A 322 -13.87 -2.29 8.59
N PHE A 323 -14.51 -2.50 9.74
CA PHE A 323 -15.88 -3.02 9.81
C PHE A 323 -16.89 -2.00 9.29
N GLU A 324 -16.75 -0.72 9.67
CA GLU A 324 -17.65 0.35 9.25
C GLU A 324 -17.74 0.44 7.73
N ILE A 325 -16.59 0.49 7.06
CA ILE A 325 -16.52 0.65 5.60
C ILE A 325 -16.98 -0.61 4.83
N THR A 326 -16.91 -1.79 5.46
CA THR A 326 -17.23 -3.06 4.78
C THR A 326 -18.64 -3.58 5.08
N ASN A 327 -19.13 -3.41 6.31
CA ASN A 327 -20.32 -4.08 6.82
C ASN A 327 -21.54 -3.17 7.06
N THR A 328 -21.43 -1.85 6.88
CA THR A 328 -22.53 -0.91 7.13
C THR A 328 -23.20 -0.40 5.85
N HIS A 329 -24.38 0.22 6.01
CA HIS A 329 -25.15 0.84 4.94
C HIS A 329 -24.56 2.17 4.43
N ASN A 330 -23.64 2.79 5.20
CA ASN A 330 -23.04 4.08 4.84
C ASN A 330 -22.08 3.98 3.63
N TYR A 331 -21.74 2.74 3.24
CA TYR A 331 -20.79 2.43 2.18
C TYR A 331 -21.37 1.38 1.22
N ASP A 332 -22.67 1.48 0.92
CA ASP A 332 -23.35 0.59 -0.03
C ASP A 332 -23.06 0.98 -1.49
N THR A 333 -22.46 2.14 -1.75
CA THR A 333 -22.03 2.56 -3.09
C THR A 333 -20.51 2.57 -3.24
N TRP A 334 -20.02 2.29 -4.46
CA TRP A 334 -18.59 2.40 -4.78
C TRP A 334 -18.04 3.79 -4.46
N TYR A 335 -18.76 4.84 -4.84
CA TYR A 335 -18.34 6.23 -4.63
C TYR A 335 -18.07 6.55 -3.16
N GLU A 336 -18.98 6.21 -2.24
CA GLU A 336 -18.80 6.44 -0.80
C GLU A 336 -17.59 5.67 -0.26
N TRP A 337 -17.44 4.41 -0.69
CA TRP A 337 -16.35 3.54 -0.24
C TRP A 337 -14.99 4.01 -0.74
N VAL A 338 -14.85 4.27 -2.04
CA VAL A 338 -13.55 4.62 -2.62
C VAL A 338 -13.10 6.02 -2.21
N TRP A 339 -14.04 6.91 -1.90
CA TRP A 339 -13.69 8.23 -1.38
C TRP A 339 -13.06 8.12 0.00
N ASP A 340 -13.61 7.29 0.88
CA ASP A 340 -13.16 7.22 2.27
C ASP A 340 -11.97 6.29 2.48
N ILE A 341 -11.83 5.23 1.67
CA ILE A 341 -10.76 4.22 1.86
C ILE A 341 -9.35 4.82 1.87
N GLY A 342 -9.12 5.94 1.20
CA GLY A 342 -7.84 6.65 1.19
C GLY A 342 -7.51 7.44 2.46
N TYR A 343 -8.51 7.70 3.30
CA TYR A 343 -8.40 8.54 4.49
C TYR A 343 -8.38 7.68 5.77
N SER A 344 -9.34 7.84 6.68
CA SER A 344 -9.33 7.22 8.01
C SER A 344 -9.05 5.71 8.02
N PRO A 345 -9.52 4.89 7.07
CA PRO A 345 -9.25 3.45 7.04
C PRO A 345 -7.80 3.07 6.67
N HIS A 346 -6.97 3.99 6.16
CA HIS A 346 -5.64 3.69 5.61
C HIS A 346 -4.62 4.82 5.79
N GLY A 347 -4.93 6.05 5.37
CA GLY A 347 -4.05 7.21 5.35
C GLY A 347 -3.27 7.47 6.66
N PRO A 348 -3.88 7.32 7.85
CA PRO A 348 -3.17 7.46 9.12
C PRO A 348 -1.96 6.54 9.30
N VAL A 349 -1.91 5.38 8.65
CA VAL A 349 -0.74 4.48 8.68
C VAL A 349 0.49 5.21 8.13
N HIS A 350 0.34 5.91 7.01
CA HIS A 350 1.41 6.72 6.43
C HIS A 350 1.84 7.84 7.36
N TRP A 351 0.85 8.56 7.87
CA TRP A 351 1.07 9.75 8.67
C TRP A 351 1.74 9.45 10.00
N TRP A 352 1.40 8.33 10.65
CA TRP A 352 2.04 7.93 11.90
C TRP A 352 3.44 7.36 11.70
N ILE A 353 3.68 6.56 10.66
CA ILE A 353 5.04 6.05 10.40
C ILE A 353 5.97 7.20 10.03
N GLY A 354 5.55 8.03 9.07
CA GLY A 354 6.35 9.16 8.60
C GLY A 354 6.43 10.23 9.66
N GLY A 355 5.29 10.71 10.16
CA GLY A 355 5.19 11.79 11.13
C GLY A 355 5.86 13.08 10.63
N SER A 356 6.10 13.99 11.58
CA SER A 356 6.73 15.28 11.29
C SER A 356 7.60 15.77 12.45
N GLY A 357 8.57 16.61 12.13
CA GLY A 357 9.49 17.16 13.12
C GLY A 357 10.23 18.40 12.64
N GLY A 358 11.31 18.74 13.32
CA GLY A 358 12.02 20.01 13.15
C GLY A 358 11.54 21.06 14.16
N GLY A 359 11.43 22.33 13.72
CA GLY A 359 11.09 23.46 14.58
C GLY A 359 9.73 23.33 15.26
N CYS A 360 8.76 22.66 14.62
CA CYS A 360 7.40 22.50 15.14
C CYS A 360 7.29 21.71 16.46
N MET A 361 8.30 20.89 16.81
CA MET A 361 8.20 20.00 17.98
C MET A 361 8.07 20.74 19.32
N LYS A 362 8.91 21.77 19.50
CA LYS A 362 8.96 22.58 20.72
C LYS A 362 8.68 24.05 20.47
N LYS A 363 9.22 24.61 19.38
CA LYS A 363 9.19 26.06 19.17
C LYS A 363 7.78 26.60 18.98
N TRP A 364 6.87 25.83 18.37
CA TRP A 364 5.47 26.25 18.23
C TRP A 364 4.78 26.42 19.58
N GLU A 365 4.90 25.42 20.45
CA GLU A 365 4.29 25.45 21.78
C GLU A 365 4.93 26.53 22.66
N ASP A 366 6.26 26.62 22.67
CA ASP A 366 7.00 27.62 23.45
C ASP A 366 6.62 29.06 23.04
N GLN A 367 6.56 29.33 21.72
CA GLN A 367 6.25 30.65 21.18
C GLN A 367 4.81 31.07 21.51
N ILE A 368 3.84 30.16 21.33
CA ILE A 368 2.42 30.44 21.55
C ILE A 368 2.11 30.56 23.05
N LEU A 369 2.60 29.65 23.89
CA LEU A 369 2.36 29.70 25.34
C LEU A 369 3.08 30.89 26.00
N SER A 370 4.28 31.25 25.54
CA SER A 370 4.99 32.44 26.02
C SER A 370 4.22 33.72 25.70
N ALA A 371 3.70 33.85 24.47
CA ALA A 371 2.85 34.96 24.08
C ALA A 371 1.58 35.04 24.97
N PHE A 372 0.88 33.92 25.17
CA PHE A 372 -0.28 33.84 26.06
C PHE A 372 0.01 34.28 27.50
N HIS A 373 1.09 33.76 28.11
CA HIS A 373 1.46 34.10 29.49
C HIS A 373 1.93 35.54 29.68
N SER A 374 2.45 36.18 28.63
CA SER A 374 2.83 37.60 28.67
C SER A 374 1.64 38.56 28.58
N GLY A 375 0.40 38.05 28.52
CA GLY A 375 -0.82 38.85 28.39
C GLY A 375 -0.99 39.47 27.00
N LEU A 376 -0.24 38.95 26.03
CA LEU A 376 -0.16 39.46 24.67
C LEU A 376 -0.94 38.53 23.73
N TYR A 377 -1.93 39.11 23.02
CA TYR A 377 -2.48 38.60 21.75
C TYR A 377 -3.27 37.29 21.75
N PHE A 378 -4.03 36.97 22.80
CA PHE A 378 -4.98 35.86 22.72
C PHE A 378 -6.32 36.22 23.37
N GLN A 379 -7.25 36.71 22.54
CA GLN A 379 -8.63 37.04 22.96
C GLN A 379 -9.61 35.89 22.75
N SER A 380 -9.30 34.94 21.85
CA SER A 380 -10.15 33.81 21.48
C SER A 380 -10.16 32.69 22.52
N PHE A 381 -9.21 32.69 23.47
CA PHE A 381 -8.98 31.56 24.38
C PHE A 381 -9.22 31.95 25.83
N ALA A 382 -10.13 31.24 26.49
CA ALA A 382 -10.44 31.48 27.91
C ALA A 382 -9.40 30.84 28.84
N THR A 383 -8.76 29.75 28.40
CA THR A 383 -7.81 28.98 29.20
C THR A 383 -6.59 28.55 28.40
N ALA A 384 -5.49 28.25 29.10
CA ALA A 384 -4.32 27.61 28.50
C ALA A 384 -4.62 26.20 27.94
N SER A 385 -5.71 25.56 28.39
CA SER A 385 -6.16 24.27 27.86
C SER A 385 -6.70 24.44 26.44
N ASP A 386 -7.47 25.50 26.19
CA ASP A 386 -8.01 25.79 24.86
C ASP A 386 -6.88 26.00 23.85
N LEU A 387 -5.87 26.76 24.26
CA LEU A 387 -4.69 27.03 23.44
C LEU A 387 -3.86 25.76 23.15
N ARG A 388 -3.75 24.86 24.13
CA ARG A 388 -3.12 23.54 23.94
C ARG A 388 -3.88 22.68 22.93
N GLY A 389 -5.21 22.78 22.88
CA GLY A 389 -6.03 22.11 21.87
C GLY A 389 -5.69 22.58 20.44
N VAL A 390 -5.60 23.90 20.24
CA VAL A 390 -5.20 24.49 18.95
C VAL A 390 -3.78 24.08 18.56
N ILE A 391 -2.81 24.15 19.50
CA ILE A 391 -1.43 23.70 19.25
C ILE A 391 -1.40 22.21 18.87
N GLY A 392 -2.16 21.37 19.59
CA GLY A 392 -2.30 19.95 19.27
C GLY A 392 -2.78 19.75 17.83
N ARG A 393 -3.79 20.51 17.41
CA ARG A 393 -4.29 20.45 16.04
C ARG A 393 -3.26 20.91 15.01
N MET A 394 -2.58 22.03 15.24
CA MET A 394 -1.50 22.50 14.37
C MET A 394 -0.44 21.41 14.17
N LYS A 395 -0.03 20.75 15.26
CA LYS A 395 0.95 19.67 15.24
C LYS A 395 0.46 18.49 14.39
N THR A 396 -0.74 18.00 14.63
CA THR A 396 -1.34 16.89 13.86
C THR A 396 -1.51 17.21 12.36
N GLU A 397 -1.83 18.46 12.02
CA GLU A 397 -2.02 18.92 10.64
C GLU A 397 -0.74 19.33 9.90
N SER A 398 0.41 19.30 10.57
CA SER A 398 1.68 19.77 10.03
C SER A 398 1.98 19.29 8.59
N ILE A 399 1.68 18.03 8.29
CA ILE A 399 1.86 17.41 6.98
C ILE A 399 0.94 18.05 5.93
N PHE A 400 -0.35 18.21 6.26
CA PHE A 400 -1.35 18.83 5.39
C PHE A 400 -1.00 20.29 5.11
N ILE A 401 -0.55 21.04 6.13
CA ILE A 401 -0.12 22.43 5.98
C ILE A 401 1.00 22.57 4.95
N LEU A 402 2.02 21.70 4.98
CA LEU A 402 3.12 21.74 3.98
C LEU A 402 2.61 21.41 2.58
N LYS A 403 1.85 20.32 2.45
CA LYS A 403 1.33 19.82 1.16
C LYS A 403 0.42 20.85 0.50
N GLN A 404 -0.62 21.30 1.21
CA GLN A 404 -1.60 22.24 0.66
C GLN A 404 -1.07 23.65 0.59
N GLY A 405 -0.28 24.08 1.58
CA GLY A 405 0.40 25.37 1.55
C GLY A 405 1.31 25.50 0.33
N TYR A 406 2.03 24.43 -0.03
CA TYR A 406 2.75 24.38 -1.30
C TYR A 406 1.78 24.47 -2.48
N ARG A 407 0.78 23.59 -2.60
CA ARG A 407 -0.10 23.54 -3.79
C ARG A 407 -0.85 24.85 -4.05
N ASP A 408 -1.27 25.54 -3.00
CA ASP A 408 -2.05 26.78 -3.07
C ASP A 408 -1.20 28.06 -3.16
N ASP A 409 0.12 27.92 -3.27
CA ASP A 409 1.10 29.02 -3.27
C ASP A 409 1.06 29.88 -2.00
N MET A 410 0.63 29.29 -0.87
CA MET A 410 0.66 29.93 0.46
C MET A 410 2.03 29.78 1.12
N MET A 411 2.75 28.69 0.83
CA MET A 411 4.11 28.41 1.29
C MET A 411 5.02 28.27 0.08
N ILE A 412 6.05 29.12 0.01
CA ILE A 412 7.02 29.21 -1.07
C ILE A 412 8.31 28.53 -0.63
N PHE A 413 8.64 27.43 -1.28
CA PHE A 413 9.80 26.61 -0.99
C PHE A 413 10.98 27.00 -1.91
N PRO A 414 12.23 27.00 -1.43
CA PRO A 414 13.38 27.29 -2.28
C PRO A 414 13.53 26.25 -3.40
N ASP A 415 13.96 26.66 -4.60
CA ASP A 415 14.24 25.70 -5.69
C ASP A 415 15.52 24.88 -5.47
N TYR A 416 16.42 25.41 -4.62
CA TYR A 416 17.73 24.84 -4.35
C TYR A 416 18.21 25.17 -2.93
N CYS A 417 18.77 24.17 -2.27
CA CYS A 417 19.56 24.30 -1.06
C CYS A 417 20.83 23.45 -1.18
N SER A 418 21.95 23.95 -0.68
CA SER A 418 23.17 23.15 -0.64
C SER A 418 23.04 22.00 0.37
N ALA A 419 23.86 20.96 0.21
CA ALA A 419 23.84 19.78 1.08
C ALA A 419 24.10 20.09 2.56
N ASP A 420 24.84 21.16 2.84
CA ASP A 420 25.28 21.65 4.14
C ASP A 420 24.46 22.84 4.66
N SER A 421 23.45 23.29 3.90
CA SER A 421 22.57 24.38 4.32
C SER A 421 21.79 23.97 5.57
N ALA A 422 21.98 24.72 6.66
CA ALA A 422 21.18 24.58 7.87
C ALA A 422 19.68 24.79 7.56
N PRO A 423 18.76 24.05 8.21
CA PRO A 423 17.32 24.18 7.96
C PRO A 423 16.76 25.60 8.14
N GLU A 424 17.37 26.40 9.01
CA GLU A 424 17.01 27.81 9.22
C GLU A 424 17.31 28.68 7.99
N ASN A 425 18.32 28.31 7.20
CA ASN A 425 18.73 29.04 5.98
C ASN A 425 18.09 28.46 4.71
N CYS A 426 17.57 27.24 4.78
CA CYS A 426 16.84 26.55 3.71
C CYS A 426 15.44 26.22 4.21
N SER A 427 14.58 27.23 4.25
CA SER A 427 13.19 27.09 4.70
C SER A 427 12.21 27.66 3.69
N PHE A 428 10.97 27.22 3.80
CA PHE A 428 9.88 27.87 3.11
C PHE A 428 9.64 29.26 3.70
N THR A 429 9.00 30.13 2.92
CA THR A 429 8.43 31.39 3.40
C THR A 429 6.92 31.35 3.18
N CYS A 430 6.15 31.96 4.05
CA CYS A 430 4.72 32.11 3.80
C CYS A 430 4.45 33.37 3.00
N LYS A 431 3.53 33.28 2.04
CA LYS A 431 3.04 34.43 1.30
C LYS A 431 2.11 35.24 2.21
N ASP A 432 2.57 36.42 2.58
CA ASP A 432 1.86 37.42 3.40
C ASP A 432 1.36 36.88 4.75
N TYR A 433 2.04 37.26 5.85
CA TYR A 433 1.60 36.93 7.23
C TYR A 433 0.28 37.59 7.62
N GLY A 434 -0.11 38.62 6.87
CA GLY A 434 -1.28 39.44 7.11
C GLY A 434 -2.46 38.94 6.30
N PHE A 435 -3.64 39.03 6.90
CA PHE A 435 -4.97 38.91 6.30
C PHE A 435 -5.22 40.03 5.26
N GLU A 436 -4.24 40.33 4.41
CA GLU A 436 -4.24 41.45 3.46
C GLU A 436 -5.20 41.22 2.29
N THR A 437 -5.48 39.95 1.98
CA THR A 437 -6.43 39.57 0.94
C THR A 437 -7.46 38.61 1.50
N ALA A 438 -8.71 38.72 1.02
CA ALA A 438 -9.78 37.79 1.40
C ALA A 438 -9.43 36.31 1.11
N LYS A 439 -8.55 36.05 0.13
CA LYS A 439 -8.10 34.70 -0.22
C LYS A 439 -7.21 34.09 0.87
N THR A 440 -6.24 34.85 1.40
CA THR A 440 -5.36 34.36 2.48
C THR A 440 -6.15 34.18 3.77
N VAL A 441 -7.08 35.09 4.07
CA VAL A 441 -8.02 34.95 5.21
C VAL A 441 -8.79 33.63 5.12
N SER A 442 -9.47 33.40 3.98
CA SER A 442 -10.33 32.22 3.81
C SER A 442 -9.57 30.92 3.94
N TRP A 443 -8.35 30.82 3.39
CA TRP A 443 -7.57 29.58 3.45
C TRP A 443 -7.14 29.25 4.88
N TRP A 444 -6.65 30.25 5.62
CA TRP A 444 -6.28 30.07 7.01
C TRP A 444 -7.49 29.87 7.92
N ASP A 445 -8.63 30.49 7.60
CA ASP A 445 -9.89 30.24 8.29
C ASP A 445 -10.38 28.81 8.06
N ASP A 446 -10.30 28.29 6.83
CA ASP A 446 -10.63 26.88 6.55
C ASP A 446 -9.73 25.95 7.36
N PHE A 447 -8.41 26.21 7.39
CA PHE A 447 -7.47 25.46 8.22
C PHE A 447 -7.81 25.51 9.73
N LEU A 448 -8.11 26.69 10.26
CA LEU A 448 -8.44 26.89 11.68
C LEU A 448 -9.87 26.43 12.03
N SER A 449 -10.75 26.29 11.04
CA SER A 449 -12.15 25.87 11.25
C SER A 449 -12.28 24.40 11.62
N PHE A 450 -11.23 23.61 11.41
CA PHE A 450 -11.29 22.19 11.75
C PHE A 450 -11.09 21.91 13.25
N SER A 451 -10.61 22.86 14.07
CA SER A 451 -10.54 22.66 15.52
C SER A 451 -11.90 22.83 16.19
N ASP A 452 -12.18 22.03 17.22
CA ASP A 452 -13.37 22.19 18.09
C ASP A 452 -13.39 23.53 18.85
N ILE A 453 -12.31 24.30 18.74
CA ILE A 453 -12.11 25.61 19.35
C ILE A 453 -12.02 26.63 18.22
N GLU A 454 -12.99 27.52 18.15
CA GLU A 454 -13.04 28.57 17.15
C GLU A 454 -12.04 29.69 17.50
N VAL A 455 -11.08 29.94 16.61
CA VAL A 455 -10.22 31.13 16.70
C VAL A 455 -10.98 32.29 16.08
N THR A 456 -11.52 33.20 16.89
CA THR A 456 -12.42 34.26 16.41
C THR A 456 -11.70 35.60 16.19
N ASP A 457 -10.66 35.88 16.97
CA ASP A 457 -9.87 37.11 16.86
C ASP A 457 -8.81 37.02 15.76
N ILE A 458 -8.75 38.04 14.89
CA ILE A 458 -7.83 38.08 13.74
C ILE A 458 -6.36 38.15 14.18
N ALA A 459 -6.04 38.86 15.27
CA ALA A 459 -4.67 38.97 15.75
C ALA A 459 -4.16 37.62 16.28
N ASP A 460 -5.02 36.85 16.93
CA ASP A 460 -4.70 35.48 17.37
C ASP A 460 -4.38 34.59 16.16
N LYS A 461 -5.21 34.65 15.10
CA LYS A 461 -4.96 33.90 13.86
C LYS A 461 -3.62 34.29 13.22
N VAL A 462 -3.34 35.59 13.11
CA VAL A 462 -2.05 36.10 12.60
C VAL A 462 -0.89 35.51 13.39
N LYS A 463 -0.99 35.49 14.73
CA LYS A 463 0.10 35.01 15.57
C LYS A 463 0.35 33.50 15.43
N ILE A 464 -0.72 32.72 15.28
CA ILE A 464 -0.65 31.28 14.99
C ILE A 464 0.07 31.05 13.65
N ILE A 465 -0.35 31.75 12.60
CA ILE A 465 0.23 31.63 11.25
C ILE A 465 1.71 32.04 11.25
N GLN A 466 2.05 33.18 11.86
CA GLN A 466 3.44 33.62 12.03
C GLN A 466 4.29 32.53 12.68
N THR A 467 3.77 31.85 13.70
CA THR A 467 4.49 30.77 14.39
C THR A 467 4.77 29.58 13.46
N ILE A 468 3.81 29.19 12.62
CA ILE A 468 4.00 28.13 11.62
C ILE A 468 5.10 28.54 10.63
N CYS A 469 5.06 29.79 10.19
CA CYS A 469 5.90 30.33 9.13
C CYS A 469 7.33 30.73 9.58
N GLU A 470 7.55 30.96 10.87
CA GLU A 470 8.86 31.34 11.44
C GLU A 470 9.79 30.13 11.69
N TYR A 471 9.22 28.94 11.87
CA TYR A 471 9.97 27.76 12.32
C TYR A 471 9.93 26.64 11.29
N PRO A 472 11.04 26.40 10.56
CA PRO A 472 11.15 25.32 9.57
C PRO A 472 10.81 23.97 10.19
N TYR A 473 10.05 23.16 9.46
CA TYR A 473 9.69 21.80 9.84
C TYR A 473 9.50 20.96 8.58
N TRP A 474 9.45 19.64 8.74
CA TRP A 474 9.40 18.69 7.63
C TRP A 474 8.77 17.37 8.06
N VAL A 475 8.58 16.46 7.09
CA VAL A 475 7.90 15.18 7.29
C VAL A 475 8.86 14.01 7.10
N GLY A 476 8.55 12.90 7.77
CA GLY A 476 9.22 11.62 7.50
C GLY A 476 8.76 11.01 6.18
N ASP A 477 9.54 10.06 5.67
CA ASP A 477 9.45 9.65 4.27
C ASP A 477 8.17 8.84 3.96
N HIS A 478 7.61 8.13 4.95
CA HIS A 478 6.39 7.36 4.75
C HIS A 478 5.13 8.22 4.57
N ALA A 479 5.16 9.47 5.07
CA ALA A 479 4.06 10.42 4.93
C ALA A 479 4.21 11.37 3.73
N ASP A 480 5.31 11.22 2.97
CA ASP A 480 5.60 12.02 1.79
C ASP A 480 5.17 11.31 0.50
N SER A 481 5.14 12.02 -0.63
CA SER A 481 4.94 11.41 -1.95
C SER A 481 6.09 10.50 -2.40
N SER A 482 7.20 10.45 -1.67
CA SER A 482 8.29 9.47 -1.87
C SER A 482 8.17 8.25 -0.96
N SER A 483 7.00 8.02 -0.36
CA SER A 483 6.73 6.88 0.54
C SER A 483 7.07 5.49 0.01
N PRO A 484 7.08 5.19 -1.31
CA PRO A 484 7.58 3.89 -1.79
C PRO A 484 9.04 3.59 -1.44
N THR A 485 9.79 4.59 -0.97
CA THR A 485 11.14 4.37 -0.42
C THR A 485 11.12 3.55 0.86
N GLU A 486 10.02 3.57 1.62
CA GLU A 486 9.88 2.75 2.82
C GLU A 486 9.42 1.33 2.49
N VAL A 487 10.04 0.32 3.08
CA VAL A 487 9.65 -1.08 2.84
C VAL A 487 8.23 -1.38 3.34
N SER A 488 7.78 -0.72 4.42
CA SER A 488 6.44 -0.90 4.98
C SER A 488 5.33 -0.28 4.12
N PHE A 489 5.67 0.57 3.15
CA PHE A 489 4.71 1.14 2.20
C PHE A 489 4.07 0.05 1.32
N TRP A 490 4.84 -0.96 0.94
CA TRP A 490 4.40 -1.95 -0.04
C TRP A 490 3.26 -2.85 0.48
N PRO A 491 3.33 -3.43 1.69
CA PRO A 491 2.29 -4.34 2.17
C PRO A 491 1.00 -3.65 2.67
N ILE A 492 0.96 -2.33 2.89
CA ILE A 492 -0.29 -1.68 3.35
C ILE A 492 -1.33 -1.48 2.24
N HIS A 493 -0.92 -1.41 0.98
CA HIS A 493 -1.84 -1.19 -0.16
C HIS A 493 -2.60 -2.46 -0.56
N PRO A 494 -1.99 -3.66 -0.56
CA PRO A 494 -2.73 -4.90 -0.68
C PRO A 494 -3.84 -5.06 0.38
N THR A 495 -3.75 -4.43 1.54
CA THR A 495 -4.82 -4.42 2.55
C THR A 495 -6.06 -3.63 2.10
N ILE A 496 -5.88 -2.52 1.37
CA ILE A 496 -6.97 -1.76 0.75
C ILE A 496 -7.74 -2.65 -0.24
N GLU A 497 -7.00 -3.31 -1.13
CA GLU A 497 -7.59 -4.20 -2.13
C GLU A 497 -8.25 -5.42 -1.45
N ARG A 498 -7.64 -5.97 -0.40
CA ARG A 498 -8.25 -7.06 0.37
C ARG A 498 -9.59 -6.64 0.99
N LEU A 499 -9.69 -5.41 1.51
CA LEU A 499 -10.95 -4.86 2.01
C LEU A 499 -11.99 -4.67 0.91
N LEU A 500 -11.58 -4.24 -0.28
CA LEU A 500 -12.45 -4.13 -1.45
C LEU A 500 -13.03 -5.50 -1.85
N GLN A 501 -12.18 -6.52 -1.96
CA GLN A 501 -12.63 -7.86 -2.32
C GLN A 501 -13.52 -8.46 -1.21
N TYR A 502 -13.15 -8.28 0.07
CA TYR A 502 -14.00 -8.69 1.19
C TYR A 502 -15.35 -7.97 1.19
N LYS A 503 -15.40 -6.65 0.96
CA LYS A 503 -16.64 -5.89 0.82
C LYS A 503 -17.53 -6.56 -0.23
N GLN A 504 -16.97 -6.87 -1.40
CA GLN A 504 -17.73 -7.49 -2.48
C GLN A 504 -18.26 -8.89 -2.14
N LEU A 505 -17.53 -9.69 -1.35
CA LEU A 505 -17.95 -11.04 -0.95
C LEU A 505 -18.95 -11.02 0.23
N ALA A 506 -18.71 -10.16 1.21
CA ALA A 506 -19.51 -10.11 2.43
C ALA A 506 -20.81 -9.32 2.23
N ARG A 507 -20.73 -8.19 1.53
CA ARG A 507 -21.80 -7.22 1.32
C ARG A 507 -21.56 -6.43 0.02
N PRO A 508 -21.90 -6.99 -1.15
CA PRO A 508 -21.69 -6.37 -2.44
C PRO A 508 -22.24 -4.93 -2.52
N PHE A 509 -21.59 -4.07 -3.30
CA PHE A 509 -22.11 -2.73 -3.57
C PHE A 509 -23.47 -2.79 -4.27
N LEU A 510 -24.40 -1.93 -3.84
CA LEU A 510 -25.69 -1.75 -4.49
C LEU A 510 -25.57 -0.89 -5.76
N ASN A 511 -24.54 -0.05 -5.84
CA ASN A 511 -24.28 0.84 -6.96
C ASN A 511 -22.77 1.03 -7.18
N PHE A 512 -22.30 0.71 -8.38
CA PHE A 512 -20.89 0.86 -8.81
C PHE A 512 -20.60 2.19 -9.54
N SER A 513 -21.52 3.16 -9.47
CA SER A 513 -21.34 4.46 -10.12
C SER A 513 -20.14 5.22 -9.59
N TRP A 514 -19.36 5.79 -10.52
CA TRP A 514 -18.23 6.69 -10.27
C TRP A 514 -18.65 8.16 -10.15
N SER A 515 -19.95 8.45 -10.00
CA SER A 515 -20.52 9.80 -10.12
C SER A 515 -19.91 10.82 -9.14
N ALA A 516 -18.97 11.62 -9.63
CA ALA A 516 -18.61 12.91 -9.06
C ALA A 516 -19.68 13.98 -9.44
N PRO A 517 -19.89 15.05 -8.65
CA PRO A 517 -20.90 16.07 -8.94
C PRO A 517 -20.75 16.72 -10.34
N PRO A 518 -21.85 17.21 -10.96
CA PRO A 518 -21.83 17.70 -12.34
C PRO A 518 -20.90 18.91 -12.52
N GLY A 519 -20.10 18.92 -13.59
CA GLY A 519 -19.37 20.11 -14.05
C GLY A 519 -17.84 20.07 -13.98
N ARG A 520 -17.19 18.89 -14.00
CA ARG A 520 -15.73 18.79 -14.07
C ARG A 520 -15.31 17.88 -15.23
N ASP A 521 -14.69 18.51 -16.22
CA ASP A 521 -13.80 18.01 -17.29
C ASP A 521 -14.04 16.60 -17.90
N ASN A 522 -14.27 16.54 -19.22
CA ASN A 522 -14.37 15.29 -19.99
C ASN A 522 -13.00 14.74 -20.45
N HIS A 523 -11.89 15.34 -20.01
CA HIS A 523 -10.56 14.94 -20.43
C HIS A 523 -10.08 13.75 -19.61
N VAL A 524 -10.20 12.58 -20.21
CA VAL A 524 -9.66 11.31 -19.69
C VAL A 524 -8.13 11.31 -19.84
N CYS A 525 -7.44 10.85 -18.81
CA CYS A 525 -5.99 10.67 -18.85
C CYS A 525 -5.61 9.51 -19.78
N ILE A 526 -4.88 9.81 -20.86
CA ILE A 526 -4.24 8.80 -21.72
C ILE A 526 -2.74 8.86 -21.42
N TYR A 527 -2.24 7.89 -20.67
CA TYR A 527 -0.81 7.73 -20.46
C TYR A 527 -0.18 7.10 -21.72
N ASP A 528 0.78 7.78 -22.37
CA ASP A 528 1.41 7.29 -23.61
C ASP A 528 2.82 6.66 -23.42
N GLY A 529 3.30 6.58 -22.18
CA GLY A 529 4.56 5.92 -21.84
C GLY A 529 5.82 6.57 -22.42
N THR A 530 5.73 7.71 -23.10
CA THR A 530 6.92 8.39 -23.63
C THR A 530 7.50 9.35 -22.60
N GLU A 531 8.72 9.07 -22.13
CA GLU A 531 9.51 10.00 -21.30
C GLU A 531 9.77 11.37 -21.98
N ARG A 532 9.37 11.53 -23.25
CA ARG A 532 9.66 12.68 -24.12
C ARG A 532 8.57 13.74 -24.22
N SER A 533 7.43 13.60 -23.56
CA SER A 533 6.55 14.76 -23.37
C SER A 533 7.13 15.63 -22.25
N SER A 534 8.05 16.51 -22.66
CA SER A 534 8.37 17.74 -21.95
C SER A 534 7.07 18.51 -21.72
N GLY A 535 6.44 18.22 -20.59
CA GLY A 535 5.18 18.82 -20.17
C GLY A 535 4.08 17.78 -19.97
N PHE A 536 3.89 17.35 -18.72
CA PHE A 536 2.56 17.05 -18.15
C PHE A 536 1.73 18.35 -18.08
N GLY A 537 1.83 19.18 -19.12
CA GLY A 537 1.60 20.62 -19.11
C GLY A 537 0.47 21.06 -20.02
N ASN A 538 -0.52 20.20 -20.24
CA ASN A 538 -1.82 20.59 -20.82
C ASN A 538 -2.95 19.58 -20.62
N SER A 539 -2.71 18.39 -20.03
CA SER A 539 -3.82 17.51 -19.63
C SER A 539 -4.27 17.84 -18.20
N SER A 540 -5.57 17.90 -17.99
CA SER A 540 -6.17 17.97 -16.65
C SER A 540 -6.18 16.61 -15.95
N CYS A 541 -5.27 15.69 -16.34
CA CYS A 541 -5.17 14.31 -15.83
C CYS A 541 -5.17 14.32 -14.31
N ARG A 542 -6.32 13.96 -13.74
CA ARG A 542 -6.50 13.88 -12.28
C ARG A 542 -6.26 12.47 -11.78
N GLY A 543 -6.27 11.46 -12.65
CA GLY A 543 -6.10 10.05 -12.27
C GLY A 543 -7.26 9.48 -11.45
N HIS A 544 -8.32 10.26 -11.24
CA HIS A 544 -9.44 9.95 -10.35
C HIS A 544 -10.69 9.51 -11.07
N HIS A 545 -10.82 9.79 -12.37
CA HIS A 545 -12.03 9.43 -13.10
C HIS A 545 -12.02 7.94 -13.46
N GLU A 546 -13.22 7.40 -13.67
CA GLU A 546 -13.46 6.00 -14.05
C GLU A 546 -12.57 5.52 -15.21
N TYR A 547 -12.45 6.34 -16.26
CA TYR A 547 -11.71 6.00 -17.46
C TYR A 547 -10.28 6.52 -17.48
N ASP A 548 -9.81 7.19 -16.42
CA ASP A 548 -8.41 7.62 -16.35
C ASP A 548 -7.50 6.38 -16.33
N VAL A 549 -6.49 6.38 -17.22
CA VAL A 549 -5.51 5.29 -17.31
C VAL A 549 -4.55 5.33 -16.14
N THR A 550 -4.23 4.17 -15.58
CA THR A 550 -3.30 4.03 -14.46
C THR A 550 -1.86 4.32 -14.86
N PHE A 551 -1.09 4.92 -13.94
CA PHE A 551 0.32 5.28 -14.20
C PHE A 551 1.23 4.06 -14.27
N TRP A 552 0.85 2.97 -13.62
CA TRP A 552 1.53 1.69 -13.70
C TRP A 552 0.72 0.70 -14.51
N SER A 553 1.42 -0.20 -15.20
CA SER A 553 0.78 -1.27 -15.94
C SER A 553 0.43 -2.43 -15.02
N THR A 554 -0.79 -2.94 -15.15
CA THR A 554 -1.30 -4.10 -14.42
C THR A 554 -1.08 -5.37 -15.24
N VAL A 555 -0.74 -6.48 -14.59
CA VAL A 555 -0.71 -7.80 -15.22
C VAL A 555 -2.11 -8.39 -15.15
N VAL A 556 -2.71 -8.68 -16.30
CA VAL A 556 -4.06 -9.26 -16.38
C VAL A 556 -4.11 -10.38 -17.42
N LYS A 557 -5.02 -11.31 -17.21
CA LYS A 557 -5.31 -12.40 -18.14
C LYS A 557 -6.01 -11.88 -19.39
N ASP A 558 -5.45 -12.22 -20.55
CA ASP A 558 -5.98 -11.90 -21.87
C ASP A 558 -7.03 -12.91 -22.33
N ALA A 559 -7.74 -12.55 -23.41
CA ALA A 559 -8.78 -13.40 -23.99
C ALA A 559 -8.27 -14.76 -24.50
N ASP A 560 -6.98 -14.86 -24.85
CA ASP A 560 -6.32 -16.13 -25.21
C ASP A 560 -5.87 -16.94 -23.98
N GLY A 561 -6.07 -16.38 -22.77
CA GLY A 561 -5.74 -16.97 -21.50
C GLY A 561 -4.31 -16.73 -21.02
N SER A 562 -3.45 -16.06 -21.80
CA SER A 562 -2.11 -15.66 -21.38
C SER A 562 -2.15 -14.43 -20.46
N TYR A 563 -1.09 -14.17 -19.69
CA TYR A 563 -1.02 -12.94 -18.88
C TYR A 563 -0.16 -11.88 -19.58
N GLY A 564 -0.73 -10.68 -19.74
CA GLY A 564 -0.09 -9.52 -20.38
C GLY A 564 0.00 -8.33 -19.44
N GLN A 565 1.03 -7.50 -19.61
CA GLN A 565 1.15 -6.22 -18.91
C GLN A 565 0.48 -5.10 -19.73
N LYS A 566 -0.48 -4.38 -19.13
CA LYS A 566 -1.23 -3.29 -19.80
C LYS A 566 -1.47 -2.12 -18.88
N HIS A 567 -1.43 -0.91 -19.45
CA HIS A 567 -2.04 0.24 -18.81
C HIS A 567 -3.56 0.13 -18.96
N LEU A 568 -4.26 0.12 -17.84
CA LEU A 568 -5.70 -0.05 -17.77
C LEU A 568 -6.34 1.22 -17.24
N THR A 569 -7.60 1.46 -17.56
CA THR A 569 -8.41 2.46 -16.86
C THR A 569 -8.67 2.04 -15.42
N ASN A 570 -8.99 3.01 -14.55
CA ASN A 570 -9.39 2.70 -13.17
C ASN A 570 -10.55 1.68 -13.12
N ALA A 571 -11.55 1.79 -14.01
CA ALA A 571 -12.64 0.83 -14.12
C ALA A 571 -12.18 -0.59 -14.50
N GLU A 572 -11.26 -0.70 -15.47
CA GLU A 572 -10.72 -1.98 -15.90
C GLU A 572 -9.87 -2.63 -14.81
N VAL A 573 -9.10 -1.85 -14.04
CA VAL A 573 -8.39 -2.38 -12.86
C VAL A 573 -9.36 -2.89 -11.81
N LEU A 574 -10.44 -2.14 -11.56
CA LEU A 574 -11.48 -2.57 -10.62
C LEU A 574 -12.10 -3.91 -11.06
N ASP A 575 -12.57 -4.02 -12.30
CA ASP A 575 -13.17 -5.26 -12.83
C ASP A 575 -12.22 -6.46 -12.73
N ALA A 576 -10.93 -6.25 -13.04
CA ALA A 576 -9.90 -7.29 -13.04
C ALA A 576 -9.66 -7.96 -11.67
N VAL A 577 -9.96 -7.27 -10.56
CA VAL A 577 -9.69 -7.76 -9.19
C VAL A 577 -10.95 -8.08 -8.39
N LEU A 578 -12.16 -7.86 -8.94
CA LEU A 578 -13.39 -8.18 -8.22
C LEU A 578 -13.67 -9.69 -8.25
N PRO A 579 -13.83 -10.36 -7.08
CA PRO A 579 -13.94 -11.82 -7.01
C PRO A 579 -15.26 -12.37 -7.58
N THR A 580 -16.25 -11.50 -7.82
CA THR A 580 -17.57 -11.86 -8.38
C THR A 580 -17.74 -11.42 -9.85
N GLY A 581 -16.69 -10.85 -10.45
CA GLY A 581 -16.68 -10.35 -11.83
C GLY A 581 -15.78 -11.16 -12.76
N ASN A 582 -15.23 -10.50 -13.78
CA ASN A 582 -14.26 -11.10 -14.69
C ASN A 582 -12.86 -11.09 -14.06
N TYR A 583 -12.68 -11.87 -13.01
CA TYR A 583 -11.40 -11.95 -12.31
C TYR A 583 -10.28 -12.36 -13.26
N SER A 584 -9.32 -11.46 -13.46
CA SER A 584 -8.22 -11.63 -14.41
C SER A 584 -6.85 -11.39 -13.78
N ALA A 585 -6.79 -11.10 -12.48
CA ALA A 585 -5.53 -10.96 -11.76
C ALA A 585 -4.78 -12.30 -11.65
N PRO A 586 -3.42 -12.30 -11.70
CA PRO A 586 -2.59 -13.51 -11.60
C PRO A 586 -2.37 -13.98 -10.16
N TYR A 587 -3.00 -13.34 -9.19
CA TYR A 587 -2.87 -13.61 -7.77
C TYR A 587 -4.25 -13.69 -7.11
N ILE A 588 -4.29 -14.20 -5.88
CA ILE A 588 -5.43 -14.18 -4.97
C ILE A 588 -4.95 -13.84 -3.55
N TYR A 589 -5.86 -13.47 -2.66
CA TYR A 589 -5.60 -13.40 -1.21
C TYR A 589 -5.81 -14.76 -0.55
N ASP A 590 -4.95 -15.07 0.42
CA ASP A 590 -5.03 -16.34 1.15
C ASP A 590 -6.37 -16.55 1.86
N ASN A 591 -6.86 -15.50 2.54
CA ASN A 591 -8.12 -15.51 3.27
C ASN A 591 -8.60 -14.07 3.53
N PHE A 592 -9.88 -13.93 3.93
CA PHE A 592 -10.50 -12.66 4.34
C PHE A 592 -10.91 -12.64 5.83
N LEU A 593 -10.14 -13.32 6.68
CA LEU A 593 -10.43 -13.44 8.11
C LEU A 593 -9.89 -12.24 8.91
N TRP A 594 -10.63 -11.85 9.95
CA TRP A 594 -10.30 -10.77 10.88
C TRP A 594 -10.47 -11.22 12.35
N LYS A 595 -10.02 -12.44 12.66
CA LYS A 595 -10.27 -13.12 13.97
C LYS A 595 -9.76 -12.34 15.18
N HIS A 596 -8.76 -11.47 15.03
CA HIS A 596 -8.30 -10.61 16.12
C HIS A 596 -9.35 -9.57 16.53
N CYS A 597 -10.22 -9.14 15.61
CA CYS A 597 -11.30 -8.20 15.88
C CYS A 597 -12.38 -8.78 16.82
N ASP A 598 -12.52 -10.11 16.89
CA ASP A 598 -13.42 -10.77 17.83
C ASP A 598 -13.09 -10.44 19.28
N LYS A 599 -11.81 -10.17 19.59
CA LYS A 599 -11.36 -9.75 20.93
C LYS A 599 -11.94 -8.38 21.34
N LEU A 600 -12.35 -7.56 20.37
CA LEU A 600 -13.00 -6.26 20.56
C LEU A 600 -14.54 -6.36 20.43
N GLY A 601 -15.09 -7.56 20.24
CA GLY A 601 -16.52 -7.77 20.01
C GLY A 601 -16.99 -7.36 18.61
N ILE A 602 -16.07 -7.25 17.65
CA ILE A 602 -16.35 -6.88 16.26
C ILE A 602 -16.20 -8.12 15.40
N HIS A 603 -17.34 -8.61 14.90
CA HIS A 603 -17.41 -9.89 14.19
C HIS A 603 -17.60 -9.67 12.69
N PHE A 604 -16.54 -9.91 11.93
CA PHE A 604 -16.61 -9.94 10.47
C PHE A 604 -17.33 -11.22 10.03
N LYS A 605 -18.08 -11.14 8.94
CA LYS A 605 -18.71 -12.32 8.34
C LYS A 605 -17.60 -13.18 7.75
N GLU A 606 -17.57 -14.48 8.05
CA GLU A 606 -16.69 -15.40 7.33
C GLU A 606 -17.18 -15.54 5.89
N VAL A 607 -16.28 -15.31 4.94
CA VAL A 607 -16.50 -15.41 3.49
C VAL A 607 -15.49 -16.34 2.86
#